data_AF-A0A4U6DHG7-F1
#
_entry.id   AF-A0A4U6DHG7-F1
#
_cell.length_a   1.000
_cell.length_b   1.000
_cell.length_c   1.000
_cell.angle_alpha   90.00
_cell.angle_beta   90.00
_cell.angle_gamma   90.00
#
_symmetry.space_group_name_H-M   'P 1'
#
loop_
_entity.id
_entity.type
_entity.pdbx_description
1 polymer ?
#
loop_
_entity_poly.entity_id
_entity_poly.type
_entity_poly.pdbx_seq_one_letter_code
_entity_poly.pdbx_strand_id
1 'polypeptide(L)'
;MNSLIEILEWADNFDGDKYSIQVYEELVTEGRKHPSKFEIMGAWKTGCLKPNKDGKEYIDDNGTSYSFTNRWDDHTPVGKTTWLYINKNADNILQQIPERFPSNKPDILTKLQERTSFGFIWGLFTLHCIYPKEYPLYDQHVYRAFKNEQLDCKSLPQSASNNWKDYVAYKKFFDAKLAKYEIDYWILDRALWSYGKWLKQGIVIAKNKYRSEFQTVPKEKFLEFIKDENWKQEYTLGSQAKPFLSKINESLNLHIRRQFKNKPNDVISKFSSEDLNAIQSYMKDQNWIPLANSISKMKNGSEIPGLGSFVYNNIRGNTTFAQSTSQLAAIFVTAGIWEFDIKRVGSKGNKRMVFKFRDIDWKEALIDYYIEMDEE
;
A
#
# COMPACT_ATOMS: atom_id res chain seq x y z
N MET A 1 4.16 -11.14 -17.42
CA MET A 1 5.00 -10.05 -17.91
C MET A 1 5.74 -10.49 -19.17
N ASN A 2 4.99 -10.51 -20.28
CA ASN A 2 5.43 -11.03 -21.57
C ASN A 2 5.80 -9.93 -22.57
N SER A 3 5.44 -8.67 -22.31
CA SER A 3 5.74 -7.52 -23.18
C SER A 3 6.43 -6.39 -22.41
N LEU A 4 7.06 -5.48 -23.15
CA LEU A 4 7.61 -4.24 -22.60
C LEU A 4 6.51 -3.36 -22.00
N ILE A 5 5.35 -3.29 -22.67
CA ILE A 5 4.19 -2.49 -22.22
C ILE A 5 3.74 -2.94 -20.83
N GLU A 6 3.56 -4.25 -20.62
CA GLU A 6 3.19 -4.78 -19.30
C GLU A 6 4.20 -4.43 -18.22
N ILE A 7 5.50 -4.45 -18.55
CA ILE A 7 6.55 -4.10 -17.58
C ILE A 7 6.44 -2.64 -17.15
N LEU A 8 6.24 -1.73 -18.10
CA LEU A 8 6.08 -0.30 -17.81
C LEU A 8 4.82 -0.05 -16.97
N GLU A 9 3.70 -0.68 -17.33
CA GLU A 9 2.46 -0.59 -16.54
C GLU A 9 2.65 -1.07 -15.09
N TRP A 10 3.38 -2.17 -14.88
CA TRP A 10 3.67 -2.63 -13.51
C TRP A 10 4.64 -1.71 -12.77
N ALA A 11 5.60 -1.11 -13.46
CA ALA A 11 6.52 -0.15 -12.85
C ALA A 11 5.79 1.10 -12.32
N ASP A 12 4.78 1.58 -13.05
CA ASP A 12 3.93 2.71 -12.66
C ASP A 12 3.03 2.39 -11.47
N ASN A 13 2.68 1.12 -11.28
CA ASN A 13 1.91 0.63 -10.13
C ASN A 13 2.74 0.43 -8.85
N PHE A 14 4.01 0.85 -8.85
CA PHE A 14 4.86 0.78 -7.66
C PHE A 14 4.30 1.65 -6.52
N ASP A 15 4.42 1.16 -5.29
CA ASP A 15 3.84 1.80 -4.10
C ASP A 15 4.72 2.96 -3.62
N GLY A 16 4.73 4.04 -4.39
CA GLY A 16 5.55 5.25 -4.15
C GLY A 16 5.23 5.97 -2.85
N ASP A 17 3.97 5.90 -2.40
CA ASP A 17 3.54 6.43 -1.09
C ASP A 17 4.18 5.67 0.07
N LYS A 18 4.36 4.35 -0.11
CA LYS A 18 5.03 3.52 0.88
C LYS A 18 6.54 3.64 0.82
N TYR A 19 7.08 3.60 -0.39
CA TYR A 19 8.50 3.53 -0.71
C TYR A 19 8.85 4.68 -1.66
N SER A 20 9.32 5.80 -1.13
CA SER A 20 9.62 6.98 -1.95
C SER A 20 10.56 6.63 -3.10
N ILE A 21 10.11 6.87 -4.33
CA ILE A 21 10.87 6.62 -5.55
C ILE A 21 12.10 7.56 -5.57
N GLN A 22 11.89 8.84 -5.25
CA GLN A 22 12.94 9.86 -5.28
C GLN A 22 14.11 9.52 -4.34
N VAL A 23 13.81 9.09 -3.10
CA VAL A 23 14.85 8.71 -2.13
C VAL A 23 15.67 7.52 -2.65
N TYR A 24 15.00 6.55 -3.28
CA TYR A 24 15.67 5.38 -3.83
C TYR A 24 16.54 5.77 -5.03
N GLU A 25 16.02 6.57 -5.96
CA GLU A 25 16.74 7.01 -7.15
C GLU A 25 18.02 7.75 -6.78
N GLU A 26 17.93 8.74 -5.88
CA GLU A 26 19.11 9.50 -5.46
C GLU A 26 20.13 8.61 -4.73
N LEU A 27 19.71 7.84 -3.73
CA LEU A 27 20.65 7.10 -2.87
C LEU A 27 21.18 5.80 -3.50
N VAL A 28 20.39 5.14 -4.34
CA VAL A 28 20.74 3.82 -4.91
C VAL A 28 21.08 3.92 -6.39
N THR A 29 20.23 4.54 -7.20
CA THR A 29 20.42 4.59 -8.66
C THR A 29 21.50 5.56 -9.09
N GLU A 30 21.47 6.78 -8.56
CA GLU A 30 22.46 7.83 -8.82
C GLU A 30 23.70 7.67 -7.93
N GLY A 31 23.57 6.90 -6.85
CA GLY A 31 24.68 6.63 -5.93
C GLY A 31 25.09 7.84 -5.11
N ARG A 32 24.17 8.76 -4.81
CA ARG A 32 24.40 9.91 -3.93
C ARG A 32 25.03 9.44 -2.62
N LYS A 33 26.16 10.06 -2.27
CA LYS A 33 26.82 9.82 -0.99
C LYS A 33 26.03 10.51 0.12
N HIS A 34 25.65 9.76 1.13
CA HIS A 34 25.00 10.29 2.32
C HIS A 34 25.55 9.59 3.57
N PRO A 35 25.90 10.31 4.64
CA PRO A 35 26.51 9.73 5.84
C PRO A 35 25.59 8.72 6.55
N SER A 36 24.27 8.84 6.37
CA SER A 36 23.25 7.92 6.91
C SER A 36 22.59 7.05 5.84
N LYS A 37 23.22 6.86 4.67
CA LYS A 37 22.62 6.14 3.52
C LYS A 37 22.00 4.80 3.92
N PHE A 38 22.72 3.95 4.64
CA PHE A 38 22.23 2.61 4.96
C PHE A 38 21.12 2.62 6.01
N GLU A 39 21.15 3.56 6.94
CA GLU A 39 20.05 3.74 7.89
C GLU A 39 18.77 4.18 7.17
N ILE A 40 18.89 5.18 6.28
CA ILE A 40 17.77 5.68 5.47
C ILE A 40 17.21 4.57 4.58
N MET A 41 18.08 3.80 3.91
CA MET A 41 17.62 2.72 3.03
C MET A 41 17.01 1.55 3.82
N GLY A 42 17.48 1.26 5.02
CA GLY A 42 16.83 0.31 5.92
C GLY A 42 15.42 0.76 6.31
N ALA A 43 15.25 2.04 6.67
CA ALA A 43 13.96 2.63 6.98
C ALA A 43 13.05 2.65 5.74
N TRP A 44 13.59 2.96 4.57
CA TRP A 44 12.88 2.89 3.28
C TRP A 44 12.37 1.47 3.03
N LYS A 45 13.23 0.45 3.11
CA LYS A 45 12.87 -0.94 2.80
C LYS A 45 11.79 -1.52 3.72
N THR A 46 11.72 -1.00 4.94
CA THR A 46 10.74 -1.41 5.96
C THR A 46 9.46 -0.57 5.91
N GLY A 47 9.41 0.47 5.06
CA GLY A 47 8.30 1.42 4.97
C GLY A 47 8.23 2.37 6.18
N CYS A 48 9.33 2.51 6.91
CA CYS A 48 9.46 3.35 8.11
C CYS A 48 10.03 4.74 7.81
N LEU A 49 10.38 5.07 6.56
CA LEU A 49 10.74 6.42 6.12
C LEU A 49 9.52 7.06 5.44
N LYS A 50 9.09 8.24 5.91
CA LYS A 50 7.90 8.92 5.39
C LYS A 50 8.15 10.41 5.13
N PRO A 51 7.50 10.99 4.11
CA PRO A 51 7.55 12.43 3.90
C PRO A 51 6.95 13.14 5.11
N ASN A 52 7.67 14.13 5.64
CA ASN A 52 7.31 14.91 6.81
C ASN A 52 7.90 16.31 6.66
N LYS A 53 7.07 17.36 6.79
CA LYS A 53 7.51 18.76 6.65
C LYS A 53 8.60 19.16 7.63
N ASP A 54 8.62 18.53 8.80
CA ASP A 54 9.62 18.77 9.85
C ASP A 54 10.71 17.69 9.88
N GLY A 55 10.75 16.81 8.88
CA GLY A 55 11.73 15.73 8.78
C GLY A 55 13.15 16.26 8.61
N LYS A 56 14.10 15.60 9.28
CA LYS A 56 15.52 16.02 9.30
C LYS A 56 16.46 14.92 8.85
N GLU A 57 15.93 13.73 8.63
CA GLU A 57 16.70 12.53 8.35
C GLU A 57 17.15 12.47 6.90
N TYR A 58 16.33 12.98 5.97
CA TYR A 58 16.69 13.14 4.57
C TYR A 58 15.87 14.25 3.92
N ILE A 59 16.48 14.98 2.98
CA ILE A 59 15.81 15.93 2.10
C ILE A 59 16.20 15.56 0.68
N ASP A 60 15.22 15.29 -0.16
CA ASP A 60 15.45 14.98 -1.58
C ASP A 60 15.71 16.25 -2.40
N ASP A 61 16.09 16.08 -3.67
CA ASP A 61 16.38 17.20 -4.58
C ASP A 61 15.17 18.06 -4.94
N ASN A 62 13.96 17.53 -4.70
CA ASN A 62 12.71 18.27 -4.83
C ASN A 62 12.37 19.08 -3.56
N GLY A 63 13.21 19.02 -2.52
CA GLY A 63 13.00 19.69 -1.24
C GLY A 63 12.01 18.96 -0.32
N THR A 64 11.59 17.73 -0.65
CA THR A 64 10.75 16.92 0.22
C THR A 64 11.58 16.43 1.40
N SER A 65 11.16 16.80 2.60
CA SER A 65 11.78 16.33 3.84
C SER A 65 11.17 15.00 4.28
N TYR A 66 12.00 14.12 4.84
CA TYR A 66 11.62 12.79 5.29
C TYR A 66 12.03 12.57 6.74
N SER A 67 11.21 11.83 7.48
CA SER A 67 11.52 11.38 8.84
C SER A 67 11.24 9.91 9.06
N PHE A 68 11.86 9.36 10.10
CA PHE A 68 11.54 8.01 10.55
C PHE A 68 10.18 7.99 11.27
N THR A 69 9.41 6.93 11.04
CA THR A 69 8.19 6.65 11.81
C THR A 69 8.55 6.07 13.17
N ASN A 70 7.59 6.05 14.10
CA ASN A 70 7.76 5.44 15.42
C ASN A 70 8.10 3.94 15.38
N ARG A 71 7.89 3.26 14.24
CA ARG A 71 8.28 1.86 14.04
C ARG A 71 9.78 1.68 13.78
N TRP A 72 10.54 2.76 13.57
CA TRP A 72 11.99 2.71 13.42
C TRP A 72 12.67 2.76 14.78
N ASP A 73 12.46 1.70 15.56
CA ASP A 73 12.95 1.57 16.94
C ASP A 73 13.81 0.31 17.12
N ASP A 74 14.52 0.21 18.24
CA ASP A 74 15.45 -0.90 18.51
C ASP A 74 14.76 -2.22 18.89
N HIS A 75 13.46 -2.18 19.17
CA HIS A 75 12.64 -3.32 19.61
C HIS A 75 11.82 -3.94 18.47
N THR A 76 11.79 -3.31 17.30
CA THR A 76 11.08 -3.81 16.12
C THR A 76 11.94 -4.77 15.30
N PRO A 77 11.32 -5.76 14.64
CA PRO A 77 12.02 -6.78 13.84
C PRO A 77 12.51 -6.23 12.48
N VAL A 78 12.83 -4.94 12.42
CA VAL A 78 13.31 -4.23 11.22
C VAL A 78 14.83 -4.17 11.14
N GLY A 79 15.53 -4.65 12.18
CA GLY A 79 16.98 -4.75 12.21
C GLY A 79 17.69 -3.41 12.32
N LYS A 80 17.07 -2.38 12.93
CA LYS A 80 17.62 -1.02 13.05
C LYS A 80 19.06 -1.00 13.57
N THR A 81 19.36 -1.73 14.63
CA THR A 81 20.72 -1.82 15.21
C THR A 81 21.75 -2.36 14.21
N THR A 82 21.36 -3.28 13.34
CA THR A 82 22.22 -3.79 12.27
C THR A 82 22.37 -2.76 11.14
N TRP A 83 21.32 -2.04 10.77
CA TRP A 83 21.43 -0.93 9.80
C TRP A 83 22.37 0.18 10.29
N LEU A 84 22.25 0.57 11.56
CA LEU A 84 23.17 1.53 12.20
C LEU A 84 24.61 1.01 12.22
N TYR A 85 24.82 -0.27 12.51
CA TYR A 85 26.13 -0.90 12.42
C TYR A 85 26.68 -0.86 10.99
N ILE A 86 25.88 -1.22 9.99
CA ILE A 86 26.30 -1.18 8.58
C ILE A 86 26.69 0.25 8.20
N ASN A 87 25.87 1.22 8.58
CA ASN A 87 26.12 2.63 8.30
C ASN A 87 27.43 3.13 8.94
N LYS A 88 27.68 2.78 10.21
CA LYS A 88 28.92 3.14 10.92
C LYS A 88 30.18 2.48 10.32
N ASN A 89 30.03 1.33 9.66
CA ASN A 89 31.13 0.56 9.08
C ASN A 89 31.06 0.53 7.55
N ALA A 90 30.42 1.52 6.93
CA ALA A 90 30.09 1.53 5.50
C ALA A 90 31.33 1.30 4.62
N ASP A 91 32.43 2.01 4.87
CA ASP A 91 33.66 1.90 4.08
C ASP A 91 34.27 0.49 4.12
N ASN A 92 34.29 -0.12 5.31
CA ASN A 92 34.81 -1.48 5.49
C ASN A 92 33.91 -2.54 4.84
N ILE A 93 32.59 -2.35 4.90
CA ILE A 93 31.62 -3.25 4.27
C ILE A 93 31.70 -3.13 2.75
N LEU A 94 31.77 -1.90 2.22
CA LEU A 94 31.87 -1.61 0.78
C LEU A 94 33.04 -2.36 0.14
N GLN A 95 34.22 -2.32 0.77
CA GLN A 95 35.43 -3.01 0.28
C GLN A 95 35.30 -4.53 0.22
N GLN A 96 34.34 -5.13 0.96
CA GLN A 96 34.11 -6.57 0.98
C GLN A 96 33.02 -7.01 -0.01
N ILE A 97 32.28 -6.08 -0.62
CA ILE A 97 31.25 -6.39 -1.60
C ILE A 97 31.90 -6.50 -2.98
N PRO A 98 31.80 -7.66 -3.67
CA PRO A 98 32.31 -7.79 -5.02
C PRO A 98 31.60 -6.83 -5.99
N GLU A 99 32.37 -6.10 -6.79
CA GLU A 99 31.85 -5.21 -7.85
C GLU A 99 31.19 -5.96 -9.01
N ARG A 100 31.41 -7.28 -9.11
CA ARG A 100 30.81 -8.14 -10.12
C ARG A 100 30.13 -9.31 -9.45
N PHE A 101 28.99 -9.71 -9.98
CA PHE A 101 28.22 -10.81 -9.44
C PHE A 101 29.03 -12.13 -9.38
N PRO A 102 29.31 -12.67 -8.18
CA PRO A 102 30.16 -13.85 -8.04
C PRO A 102 29.38 -15.16 -8.20
N SER A 103 30.06 -16.22 -8.64
CA SER A 103 29.47 -17.57 -8.72
C SER A 103 29.12 -18.14 -7.34
N ASN A 104 29.92 -17.81 -6.33
CA ASN A 104 29.73 -18.25 -4.94
C ASN A 104 29.16 -17.13 -4.07
N LYS A 105 28.49 -17.51 -2.98
CA LYS A 105 27.94 -16.56 -2.01
C LYS A 105 29.07 -15.70 -1.41
N PRO A 106 29.00 -14.36 -1.45
CA PRO A 106 30.01 -13.49 -0.84
C PRO A 106 30.13 -13.73 0.68
N ASP A 107 31.35 -13.71 1.22
CA ASP A 107 31.58 -13.87 2.66
C ASP A 107 30.90 -12.77 3.47
N ILE A 108 30.90 -11.53 2.96
CA ILE A 108 30.22 -10.40 3.62
C ILE A 108 28.71 -10.66 3.79
N LEU A 109 28.08 -11.34 2.83
CA LEU A 109 26.67 -11.68 2.93
C LEU A 109 26.43 -12.71 4.04
N THR A 110 27.36 -13.65 4.26
CA THR A 110 27.31 -14.58 5.40
C THR A 110 27.48 -13.84 6.73
N LYS A 111 28.47 -12.95 6.83
CA LYS A 111 28.69 -12.13 8.05
C LYS A 111 27.47 -11.28 8.41
N LEU A 112 26.82 -10.67 7.42
CA LEU A 112 25.60 -9.88 7.64
C LEU A 112 24.44 -10.75 8.13
N GLN A 113 24.31 -11.98 7.64
CA GLN A 113 23.27 -12.93 8.02
C GLN A 113 23.35 -13.42 9.46
N GLU A 114 24.57 -13.47 10.00
CA GLU A 114 24.83 -13.88 11.38
C GLU A 114 24.44 -12.80 12.39
N ARG A 115 24.16 -11.57 11.93
CA ARG A 115 23.71 -10.49 12.80
C ARG A 115 22.24 -10.67 13.18
N THR A 116 21.94 -10.36 14.43
CA THR A 116 20.59 -10.48 15.00
C THR A 116 19.55 -9.80 14.12
N SER A 117 18.48 -10.53 13.82
CA SER A 117 17.33 -10.06 13.02
C SER A 117 17.67 -9.60 11.59
N PHE A 118 18.82 -10.00 11.04
CA PHE A 118 19.29 -9.55 9.74
C PHE A 118 19.51 -10.72 8.78
N GLY A 119 18.43 -11.36 8.33
CA GLY A 119 18.49 -12.54 7.47
C GLY A 119 19.00 -12.29 6.04
N PHE A 120 18.96 -13.36 5.22
CA PHE A 120 19.49 -13.40 3.85
C PHE A 120 19.02 -12.23 2.96
N ILE A 121 17.72 -11.95 3.00
CA ILE A 121 17.08 -10.88 2.22
C ILE A 121 17.63 -9.49 2.58
N TRP A 122 17.83 -9.22 3.87
CA TRP A 122 18.35 -7.94 4.35
C TRP A 122 19.83 -7.75 4.01
N GLY A 123 20.61 -8.83 4.14
CA GLY A 123 21.98 -8.86 3.66
C GLY A 123 22.07 -8.56 2.16
N LEU A 124 21.24 -9.21 1.34
CA LEU A 124 21.19 -8.92 -0.10
C LEU A 124 20.79 -7.48 -0.40
N PHE A 125 19.82 -6.93 0.33
CA PHE A 125 19.42 -5.53 0.14
C PHE A 125 20.57 -4.55 0.45
N THR A 126 21.48 -4.91 1.36
CA THR A 126 22.70 -4.12 1.62
C THR A 126 23.62 -4.11 0.40
N LEU A 127 23.83 -5.26 -0.23
CA LEU A 127 24.64 -5.39 -1.46
C LEU A 127 23.98 -4.63 -2.62
N HIS A 128 22.66 -4.73 -2.74
CA HIS A 128 21.85 -4.01 -3.72
C HIS A 128 21.97 -2.48 -3.58
N CYS A 129 22.00 -1.93 -2.37
CA CYS A 129 22.18 -0.49 -2.16
C CYS A 129 23.55 0.03 -2.66
N ILE A 130 24.51 -0.85 -2.92
CA ILE A 130 25.85 -0.52 -3.40
C ILE A 130 26.00 -0.78 -4.89
N TYR A 131 25.69 -1.99 -5.36
CA TYR A 131 25.77 -2.35 -6.78
C TYR A 131 24.41 -2.89 -7.25
N PRO A 132 23.40 -2.04 -7.45
CA PRO A 132 22.02 -2.49 -7.69
C PRO A 132 21.86 -3.28 -9.01
N LYS A 133 22.71 -3.00 -10.02
CA LYS A 133 22.76 -3.75 -11.28
C LYS A 133 23.31 -5.17 -11.11
N GLU A 134 24.28 -5.34 -10.23
CA GLU A 134 24.92 -6.63 -9.96
C GLU A 134 24.11 -7.45 -8.94
N TYR A 135 23.49 -6.78 -7.98
CA TYR A 135 22.64 -7.37 -6.97
C TYR A 135 21.23 -6.78 -7.08
N PRO A 136 20.39 -7.26 -8.01
CA PRO A 136 19.03 -6.76 -8.18
C PRO A 136 18.20 -6.96 -6.92
N LEU A 137 17.14 -6.15 -6.77
CA LEU A 137 16.29 -6.17 -5.59
C LEU A 137 15.74 -7.58 -5.39
N TYR A 138 15.82 -8.10 -4.16
CA TYR A 138 15.36 -9.45 -3.87
C TYR A 138 14.57 -9.50 -2.58
N ASP A 139 13.26 -9.69 -2.71
CA ASP A 139 12.33 -9.90 -1.62
C ASP A 139 11.21 -10.87 -2.04
N GLN A 140 10.23 -11.07 -1.15
CA GLN A 140 9.11 -11.98 -1.39
C GLN A 140 8.25 -11.63 -2.62
N HIS A 141 8.21 -10.36 -3.04
CA HIS A 141 7.37 -9.90 -4.15
C HIS A 141 8.06 -10.22 -5.47
N VAL A 142 9.28 -9.75 -5.68
CA VAL A 142 10.06 -10.04 -6.89
C VAL A 142 10.34 -11.53 -7.05
N TYR A 143 10.55 -12.27 -5.95
CA TYR A 143 10.70 -13.73 -6.00
C TYR A 143 9.42 -14.43 -6.44
N ARG A 144 8.26 -13.93 -6.03
CA ARG A 144 6.95 -14.45 -6.45
C ARG A 144 6.73 -14.22 -7.94
N ALA A 145 7.01 -13.01 -8.43
CA ALA A 145 6.96 -12.70 -9.85
C ALA A 145 7.87 -13.62 -10.67
N PHE A 146 9.12 -13.80 -10.22
CA PHE A 146 10.08 -14.71 -10.82
C PHE A 146 9.57 -16.16 -10.89
N LYS A 147 9.05 -16.71 -9.79
CA LYS A 147 8.55 -18.09 -9.78
C LYS A 147 7.29 -18.27 -10.62
N ASN A 148 6.42 -17.26 -10.70
CA ASN A 148 5.26 -17.27 -11.58
C ASN A 148 5.63 -17.32 -13.06
N GLU A 149 6.76 -16.71 -13.43
CA GLU A 149 7.25 -16.68 -14.82
C GLU A 149 8.06 -17.94 -15.20
N GLN A 150 8.76 -18.54 -14.25
CA GLN A 150 9.58 -19.74 -14.52
C GLN A 150 8.81 -21.04 -14.50
N LEU A 151 7.74 -21.10 -13.73
CA LEU A 151 7.00 -22.32 -13.48
C LEU A 151 5.56 -22.07 -13.86
N ASP A 152 4.95 -23.02 -14.58
CA ASP A 152 3.50 -23.12 -14.73
C ASP A 152 2.90 -23.60 -13.39
N CYS A 153 3.21 -22.87 -12.34
CA CYS A 153 3.22 -23.35 -10.96
C CYS A 153 1.81 -23.28 -10.40
N LYS A 154 1.29 -24.44 -9.94
CA LYS A 154 -0.03 -24.51 -9.29
C LYS A 154 -0.12 -23.71 -7.99
N SER A 155 1.01 -23.36 -7.35
CA SER A 155 1.04 -22.53 -6.14
C SER A 155 2.21 -21.55 -6.13
N LEU A 156 1.92 -20.29 -5.80
CA LEU A 156 2.93 -19.25 -5.67
C LEU A 156 3.56 -19.22 -4.27
N PRO A 157 4.87 -18.94 -4.16
CA PRO A 157 5.56 -18.90 -2.89
C PRO A 157 5.08 -17.76 -2.00
N GLN A 158 5.00 -18.03 -0.70
CA GLN A 158 4.65 -17.03 0.32
C GLN A 158 5.87 -16.19 0.75
N SER A 159 7.05 -16.80 0.77
CA SER A 159 8.33 -16.17 1.14
C SER A 159 9.38 -16.34 0.04
N ALA A 160 10.38 -15.45 0.02
CA ALA A 160 11.55 -15.63 -0.83
C ALA A 160 12.46 -16.73 -0.30
N SER A 161 13.12 -17.46 -1.21
CA SER A 161 14.14 -18.44 -0.81
C SER A 161 15.37 -17.74 -0.25
N ASN A 162 15.92 -18.29 0.84
CA ASN A 162 17.19 -17.85 1.43
C ASN A 162 18.40 -18.59 0.85
N ASN A 163 18.22 -19.35 -0.23
CA ASN A 163 19.29 -20.10 -0.88
C ASN A 163 20.01 -19.24 -1.94
N TRP A 164 21.34 -19.17 -1.86
CA TRP A 164 22.16 -18.46 -2.85
C TRP A 164 21.92 -18.96 -4.28
N LYS A 165 21.74 -20.28 -4.48
CA LYS A 165 21.50 -20.85 -5.81
C LYS A 165 20.19 -20.34 -6.43
N ASP A 166 19.14 -20.16 -5.62
CA ASP A 166 17.88 -19.58 -6.08
C ASP A 166 18.05 -18.11 -6.46
N TYR A 167 18.85 -17.35 -5.70
CA TYR A 167 19.17 -15.96 -6.03
C TYR A 167 20.00 -15.85 -7.32
N VAL A 168 20.96 -16.76 -7.56
CA VAL A 168 21.70 -16.84 -8.84
C VAL A 168 20.74 -17.13 -10.00
N ALA A 169 19.75 -18.01 -9.82
CA ALA A 169 18.74 -18.27 -10.85
C ALA A 169 17.87 -17.02 -11.11
N TYR A 170 17.50 -16.29 -10.05
CA TYR A 170 16.79 -15.02 -10.17
C TYR A 170 17.60 -13.96 -10.92
N LYS A 171 18.89 -13.78 -10.60
CA LYS A 171 19.78 -12.85 -11.30
C LYS A 171 19.84 -13.13 -12.79
N LYS A 172 20.00 -14.41 -13.18
CA LYS A 172 20.00 -14.81 -14.60
C LYS A 172 18.68 -14.47 -15.30
N PHE A 173 17.55 -14.69 -14.64
CA PHE A 173 16.24 -14.28 -15.16
C PHE A 173 16.13 -12.77 -15.32
N PHE A 174 16.60 -12.02 -14.32
CA PHE A 174 16.58 -10.56 -14.31
C PHE A 174 17.41 -9.99 -15.46
N ASP A 175 18.66 -10.47 -15.62
CA ASP A 175 19.55 -10.07 -16.71
C ASP A 175 18.97 -10.38 -18.09
N ALA A 176 18.36 -11.56 -18.25
CA ALA A 176 17.71 -11.94 -19.50
C ALA A 176 16.53 -11.01 -19.84
N LYS A 177 15.76 -10.55 -18.84
CA LYS A 177 14.67 -9.58 -19.05
C LYS A 177 15.22 -8.19 -19.42
N LEU A 178 16.27 -7.71 -18.74
CA LEU A 178 16.91 -6.44 -19.10
C LEU A 178 17.45 -6.46 -20.53
N ALA A 179 18.16 -7.52 -20.91
CA ALA A 179 18.70 -7.67 -22.25
C ALA A 179 17.60 -7.78 -23.32
N LYS A 180 16.49 -8.47 -23.02
CA LYS A 180 15.38 -8.65 -23.96
C LYS A 180 14.62 -7.35 -24.24
N TYR A 181 14.42 -6.52 -23.21
CA TYR A 181 13.53 -5.36 -23.29
C TYR A 181 14.27 -4.02 -23.36
N GLU A 182 15.60 -4.02 -23.21
CA GLU A 182 16.45 -2.82 -23.26
C GLU A 182 15.99 -1.71 -22.29
N ILE A 183 15.60 -2.10 -21.08
CA ILE A 183 15.10 -1.20 -20.03
C ILE A 183 16.11 -1.01 -18.90
N ASP A 184 15.95 0.08 -18.15
CA ASP A 184 16.70 0.30 -16.93
C ASP A 184 16.34 -0.74 -15.84
N TYR A 185 17.33 -1.13 -15.05
CA TYR A 185 17.14 -2.15 -14.00
C TYR A 185 16.13 -1.72 -12.95
N TRP A 186 16.05 -0.43 -12.62
CA TRP A 186 15.13 0.05 -11.59
C TRP A 186 13.68 -0.03 -12.06
N ILE A 187 13.42 0.21 -13.35
CA ILE A 187 12.11 0.00 -13.96
C ILE A 187 11.70 -1.47 -13.80
N LEU A 188 12.60 -2.40 -14.11
CA LEU A 188 12.32 -3.83 -13.98
C LEU A 188 12.10 -4.26 -12.51
N ASP A 189 12.90 -3.75 -11.57
CA ASP A 189 12.74 -4.03 -10.14
C ASP A 189 11.36 -3.57 -9.64
N ARG A 190 10.95 -2.34 -9.98
CA ARG A 190 9.60 -1.83 -9.65
C ARG A 190 8.51 -2.70 -10.27
N ALA A 191 8.62 -3.04 -11.54
CA ALA A 191 7.65 -3.86 -12.24
C ALA A 191 7.49 -5.26 -11.61
N LEU A 192 8.60 -5.96 -11.36
CA LEU A 192 8.60 -7.27 -10.71
C LEU A 192 8.01 -7.20 -9.30
N TRP A 193 8.31 -6.12 -8.57
CA TRP A 193 7.80 -5.93 -7.22
C TRP A 193 6.27 -5.72 -7.23
N SER A 194 5.77 -4.82 -8.07
CA SER A 194 4.34 -4.53 -8.22
C SER A 194 3.57 -5.74 -8.70
N TYR A 195 4.05 -6.42 -9.74
CA TYR A 195 3.45 -7.64 -10.26
C TYR A 195 3.41 -8.75 -9.19
N GLY A 196 4.52 -8.93 -8.47
CA GLY A 196 4.61 -9.88 -7.37
C GLY A 196 3.64 -9.57 -6.23
N LYS A 197 3.45 -8.30 -5.87
CA LYS A 197 2.45 -7.85 -4.89
C LYS A 197 1.04 -8.13 -5.39
N TRP A 198 0.74 -7.81 -6.65
CA TRP A 198 -0.54 -8.10 -7.27
C TRP A 198 -0.85 -9.59 -7.30
N LEU A 199 0.09 -10.46 -7.67
CA LEU A 199 -0.14 -11.92 -7.69
C LEU A 199 -0.61 -12.48 -6.33
N LYS A 200 -0.13 -11.91 -5.22
CA LYS A 200 -0.63 -12.27 -3.88
C LYS A 200 -2.07 -11.80 -3.69
N GLN A 201 -2.40 -10.58 -4.12
CA GLN A 201 -3.76 -10.07 -4.09
C GLN A 201 -4.68 -10.88 -5.01
N GLY A 202 -4.24 -11.23 -6.22
CA GLY A 202 -4.96 -12.08 -7.17
C GLY A 202 -5.20 -13.50 -6.66
N ILE A 203 -4.26 -14.12 -5.93
CA ILE A 203 -4.51 -15.41 -5.23
C ILE A 203 -5.55 -15.25 -4.14
N VAL A 204 -5.45 -14.16 -3.37
CA VAL A 204 -6.41 -13.87 -2.31
C VAL A 204 -7.80 -13.65 -2.91
N ILE A 205 -7.90 -12.84 -3.97
CA ILE A 205 -9.11 -12.62 -4.77
C ILE A 205 -9.62 -13.93 -5.37
N ALA A 206 -8.80 -14.78 -5.99
CA ALA A 206 -9.23 -16.05 -6.57
C ALA A 206 -9.73 -17.07 -5.53
N LYS A 207 -9.10 -17.10 -4.34
CA LYS A 207 -9.58 -17.88 -3.19
C LYS A 207 -10.91 -17.35 -2.66
N ASN A 208 -11.18 -16.06 -2.82
CA ASN A 208 -12.46 -15.44 -2.49
C ASN A 208 -13.46 -15.47 -3.65
N LYS A 209 -13.03 -15.62 -4.91
CA LYS A 209 -13.87 -15.67 -6.11
C LYS A 209 -14.67 -16.97 -6.18
N TYR A 210 -14.17 -18.03 -5.55
CA TYR A 210 -14.98 -19.21 -5.20
C TYR A 210 -16.11 -18.94 -4.18
N ARG A 211 -16.34 -17.68 -3.77
CA ARG A 211 -17.48 -17.26 -2.94
C ARG A 211 -18.41 -16.21 -3.57
N SER A 212 -18.12 -15.65 -4.73
CA SER A 212 -19.12 -14.90 -5.53
C SER A 212 -18.57 -14.57 -6.91
N GLU A 213 -19.23 -15.06 -7.95
CA GLU A 213 -19.02 -14.61 -9.32
C GLU A 213 -19.61 -13.21 -9.48
N PHE A 214 -18.78 -12.20 -9.74
CA PHE A 214 -19.19 -10.89 -10.22
C PHE A 214 -18.76 -10.74 -11.69
N GLN A 215 -19.66 -10.22 -12.52
CA GLN A 215 -19.37 -9.83 -13.91
C GLN A 215 -18.87 -8.38 -13.93
N THR A 216 -17.80 -8.09 -14.69
CA THR A 216 -17.26 -6.73 -14.82
C THR A 216 -18.16 -5.89 -15.73
N VAL A 217 -18.51 -4.67 -15.31
CA VAL A 217 -19.32 -3.75 -16.12
C VAL A 217 -18.45 -3.03 -17.17
N PRO A 218 -18.91 -2.86 -18.43
CA PRO A 218 -18.19 -2.11 -19.45
C PRO A 218 -17.96 -0.63 -19.07
N LYS A 219 -16.72 -0.16 -19.26
CA LYS A 219 -16.26 1.21 -18.93
C LYS A 219 -17.10 2.31 -19.58
N GLU A 220 -17.70 2.02 -20.73
CA GLU A 220 -18.54 2.95 -21.50
C GLU A 220 -19.80 3.34 -20.74
N LYS A 221 -20.46 2.38 -20.08
CA LYS A 221 -21.65 2.64 -19.24
C LYS A 221 -21.30 3.54 -18.06
N PHE A 222 -20.14 3.33 -17.44
CA PHE A 222 -19.70 4.19 -16.35
C PHE A 222 -19.53 5.63 -16.82
N LEU A 223 -18.81 5.84 -17.93
CA LEU A 223 -18.53 7.19 -18.45
C LEU A 223 -19.81 7.93 -18.89
N GLU A 224 -20.84 7.23 -19.34
CA GLU A 224 -22.14 7.82 -19.62
C GLU A 224 -22.81 8.33 -18.34
N PHE A 225 -22.88 7.50 -17.30
CA PHE A 225 -23.44 7.86 -15.99
C PHE A 225 -22.83 9.14 -15.40
N ILE A 226 -21.51 9.30 -15.47
CA ILE A 226 -20.81 10.41 -14.79
C ILE A 226 -21.01 11.77 -15.48
N LYS A 227 -21.39 11.78 -16.77
CA LYS A 227 -21.57 13.02 -17.54
C LYS A 227 -22.73 13.86 -17.04
N ASP A 228 -23.74 13.21 -16.45
CA ASP A 228 -24.97 13.89 -16.07
C ASP A 228 -24.87 14.64 -14.72
N GLU A 229 -23.71 14.59 -14.06
CA GLU A 229 -23.48 15.21 -12.74
C GLU A 229 -24.51 14.80 -11.67
N ASN A 230 -25.22 13.69 -11.88
CA ASN A 230 -26.38 13.27 -11.13
C ASN A 230 -26.03 12.98 -9.66
N TRP A 231 -26.71 13.68 -8.75
CA TRP A 231 -26.68 13.37 -7.33
C TRP A 231 -27.71 12.28 -7.03
N LYS A 232 -27.27 11.16 -6.45
CA LYS A 232 -28.14 10.06 -6.04
C LYS A 232 -28.55 10.21 -4.58
N GLN A 233 -29.82 9.97 -4.28
CA GLN A 233 -30.34 10.00 -2.92
C GLN A 233 -30.13 8.66 -2.22
N GLU A 234 -29.54 8.73 -1.04
CA GLU A 234 -29.17 7.57 -0.23
C GLU A 234 -29.53 7.78 1.24
N TYR A 235 -29.39 6.74 2.04
CA TYR A 235 -29.74 6.75 3.46
C TYR A 235 -28.64 6.14 4.33
N THR A 236 -28.34 6.78 5.46
CA THR A 236 -27.38 6.20 6.41
C THR A 236 -27.91 4.91 7.02
N LEU A 237 -27.00 4.01 7.40
CA LEU A 237 -27.34 2.79 8.14
C LEU A 237 -27.89 3.07 9.55
N GLY A 238 -28.67 2.13 10.08
CA GLY A 238 -29.23 2.16 11.43
C GLY A 238 -30.74 2.48 11.48
N SER A 239 -31.31 2.42 12.69
CA SER A 239 -32.76 2.57 12.90
C SER A 239 -33.30 3.98 12.62
N GLN A 240 -32.43 4.99 12.59
CA GLN A 240 -32.75 6.36 12.23
C GLN A 240 -32.00 6.74 10.97
N ALA A 241 -32.32 6.07 9.87
CA ALA A 241 -31.76 6.34 8.56
C ALA A 241 -32.00 7.80 8.16
N LYS A 242 -30.93 8.52 7.80
CA LYS A 242 -30.98 9.92 7.40
C LYS A 242 -30.65 10.04 5.92
N PRO A 243 -31.44 10.80 5.14
CA PRO A 243 -31.16 10.98 3.73
C PRO A 243 -29.86 11.79 3.54
N PHE A 244 -29.14 11.49 2.47
CA PHE A 244 -28.04 12.28 1.96
C PHE A 244 -27.96 12.12 0.43
N LEU A 245 -27.16 12.96 -0.21
CA LEU A 245 -26.90 12.87 -1.63
C LEU A 245 -25.46 12.42 -1.87
N SER A 246 -25.22 11.58 -2.87
CA SER A 246 -23.88 11.18 -3.27
C SER A 246 -23.67 11.30 -4.78
N LYS A 247 -22.42 11.44 -5.20
CA LYS A 247 -22.03 11.25 -6.60
C LYS A 247 -20.56 10.84 -6.67
N ILE A 248 -20.20 10.11 -7.71
CA ILE A 248 -18.82 9.76 -8.05
C ILE A 248 -18.39 10.50 -9.32
N ASN A 249 -17.08 10.73 -9.50
CA ASN A 249 -16.55 11.30 -10.73
C ASN A 249 -15.62 10.32 -11.49
N GLU A 250 -15.15 10.73 -12.68
CA GLU A 250 -14.26 9.92 -13.54
C GLU A 250 -12.98 9.43 -12.83
N SER A 251 -12.46 10.20 -11.88
CA SER A 251 -11.28 9.82 -11.09
C SER A 251 -11.63 9.06 -9.81
N LEU A 252 -12.86 8.55 -9.69
CA LEU A 252 -13.38 7.84 -8.52
C LEU A 252 -13.33 8.67 -7.23
N ASN A 253 -13.44 10.00 -7.34
CA ASN A 253 -13.67 10.84 -6.17
C ASN A 253 -15.13 10.73 -5.79
N LEU A 254 -15.39 10.39 -4.53
CA LEU A 254 -16.72 10.29 -3.97
C LEU A 254 -17.11 11.59 -3.26
N HIS A 255 -18.21 12.18 -3.69
CA HIS A 255 -18.80 13.37 -3.12
C HIS A 255 -20.04 12.99 -2.32
N ILE A 256 -20.10 13.44 -1.06
CA ILE A 256 -21.25 13.21 -0.16
C ILE A 256 -21.77 14.56 0.29
N ARG A 257 -23.00 14.89 -0.10
CA ARG A 257 -23.71 16.13 0.24
C ARG A 257 -24.74 15.86 1.33
N ARG A 258 -24.67 16.65 2.41
CA ARG A 258 -25.53 16.52 3.59
C ARG A 258 -26.17 17.86 3.93
N GLN A 259 -27.47 17.83 4.20
CA GLN A 259 -28.21 18.97 4.73
C GLN A 259 -28.34 18.85 6.25
N PHE A 260 -27.95 19.90 6.97
CA PHE A 260 -28.12 19.98 8.42
C PHE A 260 -29.29 20.90 8.75
N LYS A 261 -30.18 20.51 9.66
CA LYS A 261 -31.36 21.30 10.05
C LYS A 261 -31.07 22.77 10.40
N ASN A 262 -29.87 23.06 10.89
CA ASN A 262 -29.48 24.39 11.37
C ASN A 262 -28.43 25.08 10.48
N LYS A 263 -28.22 24.61 9.24
CA LYS A 263 -27.32 25.26 8.28
C LYS A 263 -28.07 25.56 6.99
N PRO A 264 -28.02 26.80 6.48
CA PRO A 264 -28.67 27.16 5.23
C PRO A 264 -28.01 26.49 4.01
N ASN A 265 -26.72 26.17 4.14
CA ASN A 265 -25.93 25.58 3.06
C ASN A 265 -25.60 24.12 3.34
N ASP A 266 -25.60 23.33 2.27
CA ASP A 266 -25.19 21.95 2.33
C ASP A 266 -23.69 21.81 2.59
N VAL A 267 -23.33 20.72 3.26
CA VAL A 267 -21.94 20.35 3.48
C VAL A 267 -21.58 19.22 2.54
N ILE A 268 -20.60 19.48 1.68
CA ILE A 268 -20.06 18.50 0.74
C ILE A 268 -18.73 17.97 1.29
N SER A 269 -18.68 16.67 1.55
CA SER A 269 -17.46 15.95 1.84
C SER A 269 -16.95 15.28 0.57
N LYS A 270 -15.72 15.59 0.15
CA LYS A 270 -15.05 14.94 -1.00
C LYS A 270 -13.98 13.96 -0.50
N PHE A 271 -14.21 12.67 -0.73
CA PHE A 271 -13.22 11.62 -0.57
C PHE A 271 -12.52 11.42 -1.90
N SER A 272 -11.20 11.64 -1.95
CA SER A 272 -10.44 11.35 -3.17
C SER A 272 -10.19 9.85 -3.33
N SER A 273 -9.74 9.42 -4.51
CA SER A 273 -9.36 8.02 -4.73
C SER A 273 -8.29 7.57 -3.73
N GLU A 274 -7.36 8.46 -3.39
CA GLU A 274 -6.31 8.24 -2.39
C GLU A 274 -6.88 8.11 -0.98
N ASP A 275 -7.82 8.99 -0.59
CA ASP A 275 -8.54 8.88 0.70
C ASP A 275 -9.24 7.51 0.80
N LEU A 276 -9.92 7.10 -0.27
CA LEU A 276 -10.62 5.82 -0.32
C LEU A 276 -9.64 4.64 -0.26
N ASN A 277 -8.52 4.67 -0.99
CA ASN A 277 -7.48 3.64 -0.91
C ASN A 277 -6.90 3.51 0.51
N ALA A 278 -6.64 4.63 1.19
CA ALA A 278 -6.17 4.62 2.56
C ALA A 278 -7.19 3.99 3.51
N ILE A 279 -8.48 4.32 3.35
CA ILE A 279 -9.57 3.72 4.12
C ILE A 279 -9.67 2.21 3.85
N GLN A 280 -9.63 1.77 2.60
CA GLN A 280 -9.71 0.34 2.29
C GLN A 280 -8.50 -0.43 2.82
N SER A 281 -7.31 0.16 2.79
CA SER A 281 -6.11 -0.43 3.38
C SER A 281 -6.27 -0.60 4.89
N TYR A 282 -6.76 0.42 5.58
CA TYR A 282 -7.10 0.33 7.01
C TYR A 282 -8.15 -0.75 7.30
N MET A 283 -9.17 -0.87 6.44
CA MET A 283 -10.23 -1.85 6.59
C MET A 283 -9.76 -3.30 6.38
N LYS A 284 -8.84 -3.53 5.44
CA LYS A 284 -8.27 -4.85 5.11
C LYS A 284 -7.47 -5.47 6.26
N ASP A 285 -6.80 -4.65 7.04
CA ASP A 285 -5.90 -5.10 8.12
C ASP A 285 -6.65 -5.47 9.41
N GLN A 286 -7.98 -5.34 9.44
CA GLN A 286 -8.80 -5.52 10.64
C GLN A 286 -9.99 -6.44 10.37
N ASN A 287 -10.46 -7.18 11.38
CA ASN A 287 -11.62 -8.06 11.21
C ASN A 287 -12.95 -7.31 11.26
N TRP A 288 -13.23 -6.58 12.33
CA TRP A 288 -14.45 -5.77 12.49
C TRP A 288 -14.08 -4.42 13.09
N ILE A 289 -14.37 -3.35 12.35
CA ILE A 289 -14.03 -1.98 12.72
C ILE A 289 -15.30 -1.23 13.13
N PRO A 290 -15.34 -0.60 14.32
CA PRO A 290 -16.49 0.22 14.70
C PRO A 290 -16.53 1.53 13.91
N LEU A 291 -17.74 2.08 13.72
CA LEU A 291 -17.90 3.38 13.04
C LEU A 291 -17.11 4.51 13.71
N ALA A 292 -17.15 4.59 15.05
CA ALA A 292 -16.37 5.52 15.88
C ALA A 292 -16.25 6.96 15.34
N ASN A 293 -17.38 7.62 15.09
CA ASN A 293 -17.45 8.95 14.46
C ASN A 293 -18.15 10.02 15.32
N SER A 294 -18.15 9.88 16.65
CA SER A 294 -18.77 10.86 17.55
C SER A 294 -17.94 12.14 17.62
N ILE A 295 -18.53 13.26 17.17
CA ILE A 295 -17.86 14.57 17.14
C ILE A 295 -17.37 14.98 18.54
N SER A 296 -18.20 14.84 19.58
CA SER A 296 -17.83 15.24 20.94
C SER A 296 -16.66 14.42 21.46
N LYS A 297 -16.66 13.10 21.19
CA LYS A 297 -15.58 12.20 21.61
C LYS A 297 -14.29 12.38 20.81
N MET A 298 -14.39 12.73 19.52
CA MET A 298 -13.20 13.05 18.73
C MET A 298 -12.56 14.36 19.22
N LYS A 299 -13.37 15.40 19.49
CA LYS A 299 -12.86 16.69 19.98
C LYS A 299 -12.15 16.60 21.32
N ASN A 300 -12.61 15.73 22.22
CA ASN A 300 -12.00 15.55 23.54
C ASN A 300 -11.00 14.37 23.60
N GLY A 301 -10.69 13.74 22.46
CA GLY A 301 -9.73 12.63 22.37
C GLY A 301 -10.18 11.32 23.03
N SER A 302 -11.46 11.18 23.40
CA SER A 302 -12.01 9.97 24.05
C SER A 302 -12.70 8.99 23.09
N GLU A 303 -12.68 9.26 21.78
CA GLU A 303 -13.27 8.32 20.81
C GLU A 303 -12.40 7.07 20.68
N ILE A 304 -13.08 5.92 20.54
CA ILE A 304 -12.38 4.65 20.36
C ILE A 304 -11.76 4.54 18.97
N PRO A 305 -10.71 3.72 18.78
CA PRO A 305 -10.23 3.39 17.45
C PRO A 305 -11.34 2.78 16.58
N GLY A 306 -11.45 3.27 15.34
CA GLY A 306 -12.48 2.88 14.38
C GLY A 306 -12.50 3.82 13.17
N LEU A 307 -13.44 3.60 12.24
CA LEU A 307 -13.45 4.25 10.92
C LEU A 307 -13.41 5.79 10.98
N GLY A 308 -14.30 6.41 11.75
CA GLY A 308 -14.36 7.86 11.90
C GLY A 308 -13.09 8.43 12.53
N SER A 309 -12.62 7.83 13.62
CA SER A 309 -11.37 8.23 14.28
C SER A 309 -10.14 8.06 13.37
N PHE A 310 -10.10 7.01 12.52
CA PHE A 310 -9.04 6.80 11.54
C PHE A 310 -9.04 7.93 10.50
N VAL A 311 -10.21 8.25 9.93
CA VAL A 311 -10.35 9.34 8.95
C VAL A 311 -9.95 10.68 9.58
N TYR A 312 -10.36 10.94 10.83
CA TYR A 312 -9.98 12.14 11.54
C TYR A 312 -8.46 12.27 11.75
N ASN A 313 -7.82 11.20 12.20
CA ASN A 313 -6.41 11.24 12.61
C ASN A 313 -5.43 11.09 11.44
N ASN A 314 -5.78 10.37 10.38
CA ASN A 314 -4.83 9.95 9.34
C ASN A 314 -5.13 10.53 7.96
N ILE A 315 -6.36 11.01 7.71
CA ILE A 315 -6.75 11.55 6.42
C ILE A 315 -6.96 13.06 6.56
N ARG A 316 -7.94 13.49 7.37
CA ARG A 316 -8.23 14.91 7.58
C ARG A 316 -8.73 15.15 9.00
N GLY A 317 -8.04 16.01 9.75
CA GLY A 317 -8.38 16.48 11.11
C GLY A 317 -9.66 17.32 11.23
N ASN A 318 -10.68 17.05 10.41
CA ASN A 318 -11.94 17.76 10.39
C ASN A 318 -13.07 16.83 10.89
N THR A 319 -13.69 17.20 12.01
CA THR A 319 -14.73 16.37 12.63
C THR A 319 -15.99 16.20 11.77
N THR A 320 -16.31 17.19 10.93
CA THR A 320 -17.45 17.11 10.00
C THR A 320 -17.16 16.15 8.86
N PHE A 321 -15.92 16.11 8.38
CA PHE A 321 -15.46 15.14 7.38
C PHE A 321 -15.36 13.72 7.96
N ALA A 322 -14.83 13.57 9.17
CA ALA A 322 -14.82 12.30 9.88
C ALA A 322 -16.25 11.78 10.14
N GLN A 323 -17.21 12.67 10.41
CA GLN A 323 -18.61 12.28 10.55
C GLN A 323 -19.21 11.73 9.24
N SER A 324 -18.75 12.16 8.05
CA SER A 324 -19.25 11.60 6.78
C SER A 324 -18.94 10.13 6.56
N THR A 325 -18.13 9.52 7.42
CA THR A 325 -17.89 8.07 7.41
C THR A 325 -19.16 7.23 7.61
N SER A 326 -20.21 7.77 8.24
CA SER A 326 -21.51 7.07 8.32
C SER A 326 -22.19 6.92 6.96
N GLN A 327 -22.04 7.92 6.09
CA GLN A 327 -22.59 7.91 4.74
C GLN A 327 -21.71 7.05 3.83
N LEU A 328 -20.38 7.20 3.93
CA LEU A 328 -19.43 6.34 3.23
C LEU A 328 -19.70 4.86 3.53
N ALA A 329 -19.92 4.53 4.80
CA ALA A 329 -20.22 3.16 5.21
C ALA A 329 -21.55 2.65 4.64
N ALA A 330 -22.55 3.52 4.50
CA ALA A 330 -23.81 3.14 3.85
C ALA A 330 -23.57 2.79 2.38
N ILE A 331 -22.90 3.68 1.63
CA ILE A 331 -22.55 3.45 0.21
C ILE A 331 -21.81 2.12 0.06
N PHE A 332 -20.75 1.91 0.84
CA PHE A 332 -19.89 0.72 0.67
C PHE A 332 -20.53 -0.56 1.16
N VAL A 333 -21.48 -0.50 2.09
CA VAL A 333 -22.29 -1.66 2.47
C VAL A 333 -23.28 -2.00 1.36
N THR A 334 -23.96 -0.99 0.80
CA THR A 334 -24.91 -1.19 -0.31
C THR A 334 -24.21 -1.70 -1.57
N ALA A 335 -23.04 -1.14 -1.90
CA ALA A 335 -22.18 -1.59 -2.99
C ALA A 335 -21.52 -2.97 -2.74
N GLY A 336 -21.80 -3.63 -1.61
CA GLY A 336 -21.24 -4.94 -1.30
C GLY A 336 -19.74 -4.96 -0.97
N ILE A 337 -19.11 -3.80 -0.82
CA ILE A 337 -17.68 -3.65 -0.47
C ILE A 337 -17.45 -3.99 1.00
N TRP A 338 -18.37 -3.59 1.88
CA TRP A 338 -18.28 -3.86 3.32
C TRP A 338 -19.45 -4.73 3.80
N GLU A 339 -19.17 -5.62 4.75
CA GLU A 339 -20.20 -6.22 5.60
C GLU A 339 -20.54 -5.26 6.73
N PHE A 340 -21.80 -5.33 7.16
CA PHE A 340 -22.34 -4.54 8.27
C PHE A 340 -22.88 -5.47 9.35
N ASP A 341 -22.58 -5.15 10.62
CA ASP A 341 -23.18 -5.81 11.77
C ASP A 341 -23.31 -4.82 12.95
N ILE A 342 -24.07 -5.21 13.97
CA ILE A 342 -24.22 -4.49 15.23
C ILE A 342 -23.65 -5.34 16.37
N LYS A 343 -22.42 -5.01 16.80
CA LYS A 343 -21.69 -5.77 17.83
C LYS A 343 -21.48 -4.96 19.11
N ARG A 344 -21.31 -5.66 20.24
CA ARG A 344 -20.76 -5.04 21.46
C ARG A 344 -19.27 -4.86 21.27
N VAL A 345 -18.77 -3.63 21.48
CA VAL A 345 -17.36 -3.30 21.28
C VAL A 345 -16.71 -3.01 22.63
N GLY A 346 -15.76 -3.86 23.03
CA GLY A 346 -15.08 -3.81 24.34
C GLY A 346 -15.78 -4.64 25.42
N SER A 347 -15.08 -4.92 26.53
CA SER A 347 -15.52 -5.81 27.61
C SER A 347 -16.78 -5.36 28.37
N LYS A 348 -17.11 -4.06 28.31
CA LYS A 348 -18.34 -3.45 28.85
C LYS A 348 -19.16 -2.72 27.78
N GLY A 349 -18.97 -3.08 26.51
CA GLY A 349 -19.34 -2.26 25.35
C GLY A 349 -20.83 -2.11 25.07
N ASN A 350 -21.24 -0.88 24.73
CA ASN A 350 -22.50 -0.62 24.03
C ASN A 350 -22.49 -1.28 22.65
N LYS A 351 -23.67 -1.67 22.17
CA LYS A 351 -23.86 -2.09 20.77
C LYS A 351 -23.47 -0.93 19.84
N ARG A 352 -22.62 -1.20 18.85
CA ARG A 352 -22.18 -0.23 17.84
C ARG A 352 -22.23 -0.87 16.47
N MET A 353 -22.43 -0.03 15.46
CA MET A 353 -22.23 -0.40 14.07
C MET A 353 -20.76 -0.74 13.85
N VAL A 354 -20.51 -1.91 13.27
CA VAL A 354 -19.20 -2.39 12.89
C VAL A 354 -19.21 -2.83 11.43
N PHE A 355 -18.05 -2.71 10.80
CA PHE A 355 -17.87 -3.00 9.39
C PHE A 355 -16.69 -3.93 9.17
N LYS A 356 -16.78 -4.75 8.14
CA LYS A 356 -15.70 -5.64 7.71
C LYS A 356 -15.53 -5.55 6.21
N PHE A 357 -14.28 -5.47 5.76
CA PHE A 357 -14.00 -5.49 4.32
C PHE A 357 -14.34 -6.87 3.73
N ARG A 358 -15.16 -6.88 2.67
CA ARG A 358 -15.33 -8.06 1.80
C ARG A 358 -14.20 -7.99 0.82
N ASP A 359 -13.38 -9.01 0.78
CA ASP A 359 -12.09 -8.99 0.10
C ASP A 359 -12.25 -9.06 -1.44
N ILE A 360 -12.76 -7.96 -2.00
CA ILE A 360 -13.18 -7.72 -3.38
C ILE A 360 -12.48 -6.48 -3.96
N ASP A 361 -12.60 -6.27 -5.28
CA ASP A 361 -12.20 -5.00 -5.89
C ASP A 361 -13.24 -3.93 -5.57
N TRP A 362 -12.89 -3.03 -4.64
CA TRP A 362 -13.79 -1.99 -4.20
C TRP A 362 -14.07 -0.94 -5.28
N LYS A 363 -13.16 -0.75 -6.26
CA LYS A 363 -13.34 0.24 -7.31
C LYS A 363 -14.39 -0.24 -8.30
N GLU A 364 -14.28 -1.49 -8.75
CA GLU A 364 -15.27 -2.12 -9.63
C GLU A 364 -16.64 -2.16 -8.94
N ALA A 365 -16.71 -2.65 -7.71
CA ALA A 365 -17.98 -2.73 -6.98
C ALA A 365 -18.64 -1.35 -6.75
N LEU A 366 -17.85 -0.29 -6.56
CA LEU A 366 -18.38 1.06 -6.43
C LEU A 366 -18.87 1.63 -7.77
N ILE A 367 -18.17 1.32 -8.87
CA ILE A 367 -18.58 1.67 -10.23
C ILE A 367 -19.92 1.00 -10.54
N ASP A 368 -20.00 -0.32 -10.33
CA ASP A 368 -21.19 -1.13 -10.59
C ASP A 368 -22.39 -0.59 -9.82
N TYR A 369 -22.20 -0.29 -8.52
CA TYR A 369 -23.23 0.34 -7.67
C TYR A 369 -23.82 1.62 -8.28
N TYR A 370 -22.97 2.50 -8.81
CA TYR A 370 -23.45 3.77 -9.39
C TYR A 370 -24.10 3.58 -10.77
N ILE A 371 -23.70 2.57 -11.53
CA ILE A 371 -24.31 2.24 -12.83
C ILE A 371 -25.69 1.59 -12.63
N GLU A 372 -25.81 0.61 -11.73
CA GLU A 372 -27.08 -0.10 -11.47
C GLU A 372 -28.16 0.86 -10.95
N MET A 373 -27.80 1.83 -10.12
CA MET A 373 -28.72 2.86 -9.61
C MET A 373 -29.22 3.87 -10.66
N ASP A 374 -28.74 3.81 -11.90
CA ASP A 374 -29.25 4.61 -13.01
C ASP A 374 -30.31 3.87 -13.84
N GLU A 375 -30.35 2.54 -13.72
CA GLU A 375 -31.34 1.69 -14.39
C GLU A 375 -32.65 1.56 -13.59
N GLU A 376 -32.69 2.02 -12.33
CA GLU A 376 -33.88 2.13 -11.44
C GLU A 376 -34.51 3.53 -11.45
#